data_AF-A0A5B7BAB5-F1
#
_entry.id   AF-A0A5B7BAB5-F1
#
_cell.length_a   1.000
_cell.length_b   1.000
_cell.length_c   1.000
_cell.angle_alpha   90.00
_cell.angle_beta   90.00
_cell.angle_gamma   90.00
#
_symmetry.space_group_name_H-M   'P 1'
#
loop_
_entity.id
_entity.type
_entity.pdbx_description
1 polymer ?
#
loop_
_entity_poly.entity_id
_entity_poly.type
_entity_poly.pdbx_seq_one_letter_code
_entity_poly.pdbx_strand_id
1 'polypeptide(L)'
;LGLKINLCKSEIMVVGEVLNIETLSWIMGCKAGKLPIVYLGLPLGATSKSKAVWDAVLIKSTLTNLPTYYISLFPIPASVANKLEQLHQEFLWSGLEEEKKIHLVGWVIIKLPVRERSRNPRS
;
A
#
# COMPACT_ATOMS: atom_id res chain seq x y z
N LEU A 1 -18.17 -14.13 -19.34
CA LEU A 1 -17.89 -14.55 -17.94
C LEU A 1 -18.08 -13.34 -17.04
N GLY A 2 -19.17 -13.29 -16.27
CA GLY A 2 -19.45 -12.18 -15.36
C GLY A 2 -18.89 -12.46 -13.97
N LEU A 3 -18.32 -11.43 -13.32
CA LEU A 3 -17.95 -11.50 -11.90
C LEU A 3 -19.23 -11.57 -11.06
N LYS A 4 -19.35 -12.64 -10.25
CA LYS A 4 -20.45 -12.79 -9.29
C LYS A 4 -20.19 -11.90 -8.07
N ILE A 5 -21.08 -10.94 -7.83
CA ILE A 5 -21.01 -10.05 -6.66
C ILE A 5 -21.28 -10.87 -5.39
N ASN A 6 -20.48 -10.65 -4.35
CA ASN A 6 -20.64 -11.28 -3.04
C ASN A 6 -21.25 -10.28 -2.05
N LEU A 7 -22.56 -10.36 -1.87
CA LEU A 7 -23.31 -9.44 -1.01
C LEU A 7 -22.94 -9.56 0.47
N CYS A 8 -22.44 -10.72 0.93
CA CYS A 8 -21.98 -10.90 2.30
C CYS A 8 -20.71 -10.10 2.62
N LYS A 9 -19.97 -9.66 1.59
CA LYS A 9 -18.82 -8.75 1.70
C LYS A 9 -19.17 -7.29 1.38
N SER A 10 -20.41 -7.02 0.96
CA SER A 10 -20.88 -5.68 0.63
C SER A 10 -21.56 -5.04 1.84
N GLU A 11 -21.36 -3.74 1.99
CA GLU A 11 -22.03 -2.92 3.00
C GLU A 11 -22.86 -1.84 2.30
N ILE A 12 -24.10 -1.63 2.78
CA ILE A 12 -24.96 -0.51 2.39
C ILE A 12 -24.82 0.60 3.42
N MET A 13 -24.65 1.82 2.93
CA MET A 13 -24.58 3.01 3.76
C MET A 13 -25.59 4.02 3.25
N VAL A 14 -26.21 4.72 4.19
CA VAL A 14 -27.20 5.74 3.90
C VAL A 14 -26.54 7.11 3.99
N VAL A 15 -26.89 8.00 3.06
CA VAL A 15 -26.57 9.41 3.12
C VAL A 15 -27.87 10.18 3.37
N GLY A 16 -27.96 10.87 4.51
CA GLY A 16 -29.17 11.58 4.94
C GLY A 16 -30.01 10.81 5.97
N GLU A 17 -31.22 11.29 6.25
CA GLU A 17 -32.14 10.63 7.19
C GLU A 17 -32.91 9.50 6.49
N VAL A 18 -32.75 8.28 6.99
CA VAL A 18 -33.57 7.12 6.59
C VAL A 18 -34.05 6.42 7.84
N LEU A 19 -35.34 6.11 7.86
CA LEU A 19 -36.06 5.61 9.03
C LEU A 19 -35.59 4.21 9.49
N ASN A 20 -35.08 3.37 8.57
CA ASN A 20 -34.66 2.01 8.91
C ASN A 20 -33.60 1.42 7.94
N ILE A 21 -32.32 1.55 8.27
CA ILE A 21 -31.21 0.97 7.49
C ILE A 21 -31.15 -0.57 7.60
N GLU A 22 -31.64 -1.15 8.70
CA GLU A 22 -31.61 -2.60 8.92
C GLU A 22 -32.58 -3.33 8.00
N THR A 23 -33.78 -2.77 7.78
CA THR A 23 -34.73 -3.31 6.79
C THR A 23 -34.16 -3.27 5.38
N LEU A 24 -33.49 -2.17 4.99
CA LEU A 24 -32.84 -2.06 3.70
C LEU A 24 -31.69 -3.06 3.54
N SER A 25 -30.86 -3.19 4.57
CA SER A 25 -29.77 -4.17 4.64
C SER A 25 -30.29 -5.60 4.45
N TRP A 26 -31.37 -5.96 5.13
CA TRP A 26 -32.01 -7.26 5.02
C TRP A 26 -32.54 -7.55 3.61
N ILE A 27 -33.29 -6.61 3.02
CA ILE A 27 -33.85 -6.75 1.66
C ILE A 27 -32.72 -6.92 0.62
N MET A 28 -31.64 -6.16 0.77
CA MET A 28 -30.51 -6.18 -0.15
C MET A 28 -29.56 -7.37 0.08
N GLY A 29 -29.72 -8.13 1.16
CA GLY A 29 -28.85 -9.25 1.52
C GLY A 29 -27.40 -8.83 1.80
N CYS A 30 -27.18 -7.56 2.15
CA CYS A 30 -25.86 -6.99 2.46
C CYS A 30 -25.85 -6.47 3.90
N LYS A 31 -24.67 -6.10 4.43
CA LYS A 31 -24.54 -5.58 5.80
C LYS A 31 -24.83 -4.07 5.86
N ALA A 32 -25.29 -3.55 6.98
CA ALA A 32 -25.37 -2.10 7.20
C ALA A 32 -23.99 -1.55 7.61
N GLY A 33 -23.46 -0.61 6.84
CA GLY A 33 -22.22 0.10 7.13
C GLY A 33 -22.44 1.36 7.96
N LYS A 34 -21.35 1.94 8.49
CA LYS A 34 -21.38 3.15 9.32
C LYS A 34 -20.42 4.22 8.77
N LEU A 35 -20.82 5.49 8.88
CA LEU A 35 -19.94 6.63 8.60
C LEU A 35 -19.08 6.98 9.84
N PRO A 36 -17.90 7.58 9.65
CA PRO A 36 -17.27 7.91 8.37
C PRO A 36 -16.55 6.72 7.73
N ILE A 37 -16.51 6.68 6.39
CA ILE A 37 -15.73 5.68 5.64
C ILE A 37 -14.56 6.31 4.90
N VAL A 38 -13.47 5.57 4.74
CA VAL A 38 -12.35 6.03 3.92
C VAL A 38 -12.59 5.64 2.46
N TYR A 39 -12.85 6.62 1.62
CA TYR A 39 -12.98 6.47 0.17
C TYR A 39 -11.90 7.29 -0.52
N LEU A 40 -11.06 6.63 -1.34
CA LEU A 40 -9.92 7.26 -2.02
C LEU A 40 -8.99 8.04 -1.07
N GLY A 41 -8.88 7.60 0.18
CA GLY A 41 -8.08 8.28 1.20
C GLY A 41 -8.78 9.44 1.91
N LEU A 42 -10.05 9.73 1.59
CA LEU A 42 -10.85 10.77 2.22
C LEU A 42 -11.91 10.16 3.15
N PRO A 43 -12.09 10.67 4.38
CA PRO A 43 -13.12 10.18 5.29
C PRO A 43 -14.48 10.81 4.92
N LEU A 44 -15.28 10.09 4.12
CA LEU A 44 -16.65 10.47 3.78
C LEU A 44 -17.55 10.36 5.01
N GLY A 45 -18.37 11.40 5.24
CA GLY A 45 -19.22 11.50 6.43
C GLY A 45 -18.50 11.96 7.69
N ALA A 46 -17.21 12.30 7.62
CA ALA A 46 -16.54 12.97 8.72
C ALA A 46 -17.09 14.38 8.93
N THR A 47 -17.07 14.85 10.17
CA THR A 47 -17.55 16.19 10.49
C THR A 47 -16.59 17.24 9.93
N SER A 48 -17.13 18.25 9.24
CA SER A 48 -16.35 19.36 8.69
C SER A 48 -15.63 20.18 9.77
N LYS A 49 -16.14 20.12 11.01
CA LYS A 49 -15.57 20.83 12.18
C LYS A 49 -14.39 20.10 12.82
N SER A 50 -14.11 18.84 12.46
CA SER A 50 -13.03 18.07 13.06
C SER A 50 -11.68 18.42 12.43
N LYS A 51 -10.99 19.41 13.00
CA LYS A 51 -9.65 19.82 12.55
C LYS A 51 -8.67 18.64 12.51
N ALA A 52 -8.66 17.79 13.55
CA ALA A 52 -7.75 16.65 13.63
C ALA A 52 -7.92 15.67 12.45
N VAL A 53 -9.17 15.43 12.01
CA VAL A 53 -9.44 14.54 10.87
C VAL A 53 -8.89 15.14 9.58
N TRP A 54 -9.13 16.43 9.33
CA TRP A 54 -8.71 17.09 8.10
C TRP A 54 -7.20 17.39 8.05
N ASP A 55 -6.58 17.69 9.19
CA ASP A 55 -5.12 17.83 9.32
C ASP A 55 -4.42 16.51 8.95
N ALA A 56 -4.92 15.38 9.43
CA ALA A 56 -4.36 14.07 9.09
C ALA A 56 -4.50 13.73 7.59
N VAL A 57 -5.63 14.07 6.97
CA VAL A 57 -5.84 13.91 5.52
C VAL A 57 -4.85 14.77 4.73
N LEU A 58 -4.68 16.04 5.12
CA LEU A 58 -3.75 16.95 4.46
C LEU A 58 -2.32 16.42 4.56
N ILE A 59 -1.85 16.08 5.77
CA ILE A 59 -0.50 15.53 6.00
C ILE A 59 -0.27 14.27 5.18
N LYS A 60 -1.22 13.33 5.16
CA LYS A 60 -1.08 12.10 4.37
C LYS A 60 -1.00 12.38 2.87
N SER A 61 -1.84 13.29 2.37
CA SER A 61 -1.85 13.66 0.95
C SER A 61 -0.56 14.37 0.53
N THR A 62 -0.01 15.26 1.37
CA THR A 62 1.22 15.98 1.05
C THR A 62 2.44 15.06 1.14
N LEU A 63 2.54 14.23 2.19
CA LEU A 63 3.64 13.28 2.34
C LEU A 63 3.71 12.23 1.24
N THR A 64 2.57 11.85 0.65
CA THR A 64 2.55 10.91 -0.49
C THR A 64 2.87 11.62 -1.80
N ASN A 65 2.28 12.79 -2.05
CA ASN A 65 2.43 13.45 -3.35
C ASN A 65 3.77 14.17 -3.52
N LEU A 66 4.34 14.74 -2.45
CA LEU A 66 5.58 15.52 -2.52
C LEU A 66 6.77 14.69 -3.03
N PRO A 67 7.12 13.53 -2.44
CA PRO A 67 8.22 12.72 -2.96
C PRO A 67 7.93 12.17 -4.35
N THR A 68 6.68 11.77 -4.65
CA THR A 68 6.29 11.32 -5.99
C THR A 68 6.51 12.40 -7.05
N TYR A 69 6.12 13.64 -6.75
CA TYR A 69 6.34 14.80 -7.61
C TYR A 69 7.83 15.09 -7.82
N TYR A 70 8.63 15.08 -6.75
CA TYR A 70 10.07 15.31 -6.87
C TYR A 70 10.77 14.24 -7.71
N ILE A 71 10.37 12.97 -7.55
CA ILE A 71 10.94 11.85 -8.32
C ILE A 71 10.53 11.90 -9.80
N SER A 72 9.34 12.42 -10.12
CA SER A 72 8.89 12.55 -11.51
C SER A 72 9.60 13.67 -12.27
N LEU A 73 9.99 14.74 -11.58
CA LEU A 73 10.69 15.88 -12.17
C LEU A 73 12.20 15.71 -12.24
N PHE A 74 12.79 15.09 -11.22
CA PHE A 74 14.24 14.99 -11.08
C PHE A 74 14.65 13.53 -11.09
N PRO A 75 15.40 13.07 -12.12
CA PRO A 75 16.01 11.75 -12.09
C PRO A 75 16.84 11.59 -10.82
N ILE A 76 16.62 10.51 -10.09
CA ILE A 76 17.32 10.25 -8.83
C ILE A 76 18.83 10.20 -9.13
N PRO A 77 19.65 11.06 -8.51
CA PRO A 77 21.09 10.99 -8.69
C PRO A 77 21.63 9.62 -8.24
N ALA A 78 22.58 9.06 -8.99
CA ALA A 78 23.11 7.73 -8.72
C ALA A 78 23.65 7.57 -7.28
N SER A 79 24.20 8.64 -6.68
CA SER A 79 24.66 8.63 -5.29
C SER A 79 23.54 8.39 -4.28
N VAL A 80 22.36 8.98 -4.50
CA VAL A 80 21.18 8.80 -3.65
C VAL A 80 20.60 7.40 -3.84
N ALA A 81 20.51 6.93 -5.09
CA ALA A 81 20.06 5.58 -5.40
C ALA A 81 20.97 4.52 -4.75
N ASN A 82 22.29 4.68 -4.86
CA ASN A 82 23.25 3.77 -4.24
C ASN A 82 23.15 3.77 -2.72
N LYS A 83 22.92 4.95 -2.10
CA LYS A 83 22.73 5.04 -0.66
C LYS A 83 21.43 4.38 -0.19
N LEU A 84 20.34 4.54 -0.96
CA LEU A 84 19.08 3.85 -0.69
C LEU A 84 19.23 2.32 -0.82
N GLU A 85 19.92 1.86 -1.87
CA GLU A 85 20.21 0.44 -2.06
C GLU A 85 21.05 -0.13 -0.91
N GLN A 86 22.06 0.61 -0.46
CA GLN A 86 22.86 0.24 0.71
C GLN A 86 22.00 0.11 1.97
N LEU A 87 21.14 1.10 2.27
CA LEU A 87 20.24 1.05 3.43
C LEU A 87 19.25 -0.12 3.35
N HIS A 88 18.69 -0.41 2.17
CA HIS A 88 17.81 -1.57 1.99
C HIS A 88 18.56 -2.89 2.17
N GLN A 89 19.78 -3.00 1.67
CA GLN A 89 20.63 -4.19 1.87
C GLN A 89 21.02 -4.35 3.34
N GLU A 90 21.41 -3.27 4.01
CA GLU A 90 21.68 -3.27 5.45
C GLU A 90 20.44 -3.66 6.24
N PHE A 91 19.25 -3.17 5.90
CA PHE A 91 18.02 -3.55 6.61
C PHE A 91 17.67 -5.03 6.40
N LEU A 92 17.71 -5.53 5.16
CA LEU A 92 17.35 -6.91 4.83
C LEU A 92 18.40 -7.92 5.31
N TRP A 93 19.67 -7.54 5.39
CA TRP A 93 20.79 -8.42 5.73
C TRP A 93 21.48 -8.11 7.06
N SER A 94 21.04 -7.09 7.81
CA SER A 94 21.36 -6.96 9.24
C SER A 94 20.45 -7.90 10.01
N GLY A 95 20.99 -9.09 10.28
CA GLY A 95 20.33 -10.05 11.14
C GLY A 95 20.26 -9.49 12.57
N LEU A 96 19.06 -9.51 13.16
CA LEU A 96 18.94 -9.77 14.59
C LEU A 96 19.72 -11.06 14.87
N GLU A 97 20.59 -11.01 15.87
CA GLU A 97 21.65 -11.98 16.10
C GLU A 97 21.16 -13.45 16.18
N GLU A 98 22.05 -14.34 15.71
CA GLU A 98 22.16 -15.79 15.99
C GLU A 98 21.36 -16.84 15.18
N GLU A 99 21.05 -16.65 13.90
CA GLU A 99 20.77 -17.81 13.03
C GLU A 99 21.65 -17.89 11.78
N LYS A 100 22.06 -19.12 11.44
CA LYS A 100 23.01 -19.47 10.37
C LYS A 100 22.66 -18.76 9.06
N LYS A 101 23.49 -17.78 8.68
CA LYS A 101 23.46 -17.09 7.39
C LYS A 101 23.50 -18.11 6.25
N ILE A 102 22.36 -18.30 5.59
CA ILE A 102 22.32 -18.94 4.27
C ILE A 102 23.07 -18.01 3.33
N HIS A 103 24.15 -18.48 2.71
CA HIS A 103 24.90 -17.71 1.71
C HIS A 103 23.99 -17.42 0.53
N LEU A 104 23.46 -16.19 0.45
CA LEU A 104 22.69 -15.80 -0.72
C LEU A 104 23.62 -15.64 -1.91
N VAL A 105 23.25 -16.34 -2.97
CA VAL A 105 23.84 -16.24 -4.31
C VAL A 105 23.92 -14.76 -4.67
N GLY A 106 25.16 -14.28 -4.91
CA GLY A 106 25.43 -12.86 -5.09
C GLY A 106 24.54 -12.23 -6.16
N TRP A 107 23.94 -11.09 -5.83
CA TRP A 107 23.01 -10.33 -6.67
C TRP A 107 23.51 -10.04 -8.10
N VAL A 108 24.83 -10.05 -8.29
CA VAL A 108 25.47 -9.95 -9.62
C VAL A 108 25.00 -11.08 -10.56
N ILE A 109 24.79 -12.29 -10.04
CA ILE A 109 24.35 -13.47 -10.80
C ILE A 109 22.87 -13.35 -11.20
N ILE A 110 22.06 -12.70 -10.38
CA ILE A 110 20.61 -12.54 -10.62
C ILE A 110 20.35 -11.50 -11.71
N LYS A 111 21.23 -10.49 -11.86
CA LYS A 111 21.12 -9.46 -12.91
C LYS A 111 21.53 -9.96 -14.31
N LEU A 112 22.19 -11.12 -14.42
CA LEU A 112 22.60 -11.65 -15.72
C LEU A 112 21.41 -12.34 -16.43
N PRO A 113 21.27 -12.16 -17.76
CA PRO A 113 20.28 -12.88 -18.53
C PRO A 113 20.48 -14.40 -18.38
N VAL A 114 19.38 -15.16 -18.26
CA VAL A 114 19.36 -16.60 -17.91
C VAL A 114 20.35 -17.46 -18.73
N ARG A 115 20.70 -17.04 -19.95
CA ARG A 115 21.66 -17.73 -20.82
C ARG A 115 23.09 -17.73 -20.28
N GLU A 116 23.53 -16.67 -19.60
CA GLU A 116 24.89 -16.57 -19.02
C GLU A 116 25.02 -17.26 -17.66
N ARG A 117 23.90 -17.51 -16.98
CA ARG A 117 23.85 -18.22 -15.69
C ARG A 117 24.32 -19.68 -15.81
N SER A 118 24.14 -20.29 -16.98
CA SER A 118 24.53 -21.69 -17.27
C SER A 118 26.02 -21.89 -17.57
N ARG A 119 26.80 -20.81 -17.75
CA ARG A 119 28.22 -20.89 -18.15
C ARG A 119 29.21 -20.64 -17.01
N ASN A 120 28.75 -20.39 -15.78
CA ASN A 120 29.65 -20.11 -14.66
C ASN A 120 30.02 -21.42 -13.92
N PRO A 121 31.27 -21.90 -13.99
CA PRO A 121 31.65 -23.21 -13.46
C PRO A 121 32.01 -23.19 -11.96
N ARG A 122 31.34 -22.35 -11.16
CA ARG A 122 31.54 -22.28 -9.71
C ARG A 122 30.22 -22.41 -8.94
N SER A 123 29.48 -23.47 -9.21
CA SER A 123 28.44 -24.01 -8.32
C SER A 123 29.02 -25.15 -7.50
#